data_AF-A0A809RT74-F1
#
_entry.id   AF-A0A809RT74-F1
#
_cell.length_a   1.000
_cell.length_b   1.000
_cell.length_c   1.000
_cell.angle_alpha   90.00
_cell.angle_beta   90.00
_cell.angle_gamma   90.00
#
_symmetry.space_group_name_H-M   'P 1'
#
loop_
_entity.id
_entity.type
_entity.pdbx_description
1 polymer ?
#
loop_
_entity_poly.entity_id
_entity_poly.type
_entity_poly.pdbx_seq_one_letter_code
_entity_poly.pdbx_strand_id
1 'polypeptide(L)'
;MLNKDDLNKIDKKTSENSDWYKVISGFALTHRLDFEVILKILESETEKALQRDINPDAEVVFIADHKKEVVLTIIKNGIVVEDEEIEFDENSDEPNPQRLIDIPLSQARIKNPEIQVDDLAEIEFDFSWLTQKHKSAIFNGFKSELKRIEKEKVKTIFESKIGQKFFGKVKNVLQRGSFSVEIYENEREYLAHLHSSKVNKSIDVHPGSSIEVILESVNLDSSLHLLEVSMIEPEQVENALKSEIQEISDGDIEIVKIQRIPGIRTKVAVRPNPNKSFNFDIIGSIFGENARRIIAVSEKIGEKIDIIRYSDDKKEYIKNALSPAKVVDVAIHKTTQKAFVIVSKENKTIAIGKKGINIELASKLTGNKIDIIDIEKAIESKIPFKEPTIKKSTFSSIEKPLFNHSKQNRSKKSKSSEYFKDFSISMEEFDRDVMEFFNSVNSLDNQIKENVVETKKEEKSKNQNVTSNFDELFNQVEDELTSTNVNNDLYDFVNDLNDSFDINFADETEFEEYVEDDSNKKTKSTKTEVNKKDKVISEYKKIKDFKVDSDLANYGLDSNLDLSDLEDEWDN
;
A
#
# COMPACT_ATOMS: atom_id res chain seq x y z
N MET A 1 -8.99 -19.02 63.09
CA MET A 1 -10.14 -18.96 62.17
C MET A 1 -9.97 -17.67 61.41
N LEU A 2 -9.71 -17.75 60.10
CA LEU A 2 -9.56 -16.56 59.24
C LEU A 2 -10.85 -15.75 59.29
N ASN A 3 -10.74 -14.42 59.38
CA ASN A 3 -11.90 -13.54 59.51
C ASN A 3 -12.67 -13.51 58.17
N LYS A 4 -13.95 -13.11 58.17
CA LYS A 4 -14.75 -13.03 56.92
C LYS A 4 -14.09 -12.15 55.84
N ASP A 5 -13.36 -11.11 56.27
CA ASP A 5 -12.65 -10.20 55.37
C ASP A 5 -11.40 -10.86 54.75
N ASP A 6 -10.74 -11.77 55.47
CA ASP A 6 -9.60 -12.54 54.95
C ASP A 6 -10.04 -13.58 53.91
N LEU A 7 -11.21 -14.22 54.13
CA LEU A 7 -11.82 -15.15 53.19
C LEU A 7 -12.27 -14.45 51.90
N ASN A 8 -12.88 -13.26 52.02
CA ASN A 8 -13.27 -12.46 50.85
C ASN A 8 -12.05 -11.96 50.04
N LYS A 9 -10.93 -11.63 50.70
CA LYS A 9 -9.68 -11.25 50.02
C LYS A 9 -9.05 -12.43 49.27
N ILE A 10 -9.15 -13.64 49.81
CA ILE A 10 -8.64 -14.87 49.16
C ILE A 10 -9.51 -15.23 47.95
N ASP A 11 -10.83 -15.25 48.10
CA ASP A 11 -11.75 -15.59 47.00
C ASP A 11 -11.64 -14.58 45.83
N LYS A 12 -11.46 -13.30 46.14
CA LYS A 12 -11.25 -12.22 45.15
C LYS A 12 -9.91 -12.32 44.41
N LYS A 13 -8.83 -12.72 45.07
CA LYS A 13 -7.53 -12.95 44.41
C LYS A 13 -7.57 -14.14 43.46
N THR A 14 -8.34 -15.18 43.78
CA THR A 14 -8.53 -16.32 42.87
C THR A 14 -9.32 -15.97 41.62
N SER A 15 -10.26 -15.00 41.67
CA SER A 15 -10.97 -14.55 40.47
C SER A 15 -10.06 -13.72 39.56
N GLU A 16 -9.32 -12.76 40.11
CA GLU A 16 -8.42 -11.88 39.34
C GLU A 16 -7.34 -12.68 38.58
N ASN A 17 -6.75 -13.69 39.22
CA ASN A 17 -5.77 -14.58 38.59
C ASN A 17 -6.38 -15.45 37.48
N SER A 18 -7.68 -15.77 37.56
CA SER A 18 -8.40 -16.50 36.50
C SER A 18 -8.74 -15.59 35.32
N ASP A 19 -9.07 -14.33 35.57
CA ASP A 19 -9.38 -13.35 34.53
C ASP A 19 -8.15 -13.09 33.64
N TRP A 20 -6.96 -12.97 34.22
CA TRP A 20 -5.71 -12.86 33.46
C TRP A 20 -5.47 -14.04 32.52
N TYR A 21 -5.79 -15.26 32.95
CA TYR A 21 -5.67 -16.44 32.11
C TYR A 21 -6.59 -16.33 30.87
N LYS A 22 -7.85 -15.93 31.10
CA LYS A 22 -8.83 -15.71 30.03
C LYS A 22 -8.37 -14.64 29.05
N VAL A 23 -7.93 -13.48 29.55
CA VAL A 23 -7.43 -12.36 28.73
C VAL A 23 -6.26 -12.80 27.84
N ILE A 24 -5.24 -13.42 28.44
CA ILE A 24 -4.05 -13.88 27.71
C ILE A 24 -4.42 -14.94 26.67
N SER A 25 -5.32 -15.86 27.03
CA SER A 25 -5.82 -16.87 26.09
C SER A 25 -6.63 -16.26 24.95
N GLY A 26 -7.41 -15.22 25.21
CA GLY A 26 -8.11 -14.43 24.19
C GLY A 26 -7.15 -13.78 23.22
N PHE A 27 -6.15 -13.04 23.71
CA PHE A 27 -5.12 -12.42 22.87
C PHE A 27 -4.31 -13.42 22.05
N ALA A 28 -3.96 -14.56 22.65
CA ALA A 28 -3.27 -15.65 21.97
C ALA A 28 -4.08 -16.19 20.78
N LEU A 29 -5.39 -16.38 20.95
CA LEU A 29 -6.30 -16.82 19.88
C LEU A 29 -6.48 -15.75 18.80
N THR A 30 -6.77 -14.50 19.19
CA THR A 30 -7.00 -13.37 18.27
C THR A 30 -5.79 -13.13 17.37
N HIS A 31 -4.59 -13.04 17.95
CA HIS A 31 -3.36 -12.74 17.22
C HIS A 31 -2.63 -13.99 16.68
N ARG A 32 -3.20 -15.19 16.91
CA ARG A 32 -2.61 -16.49 16.54
C ARG A 32 -1.15 -16.57 17.02
N LEU A 33 -0.97 -16.31 18.30
CA LEU A 33 0.29 -16.37 19.02
C LEU A 33 0.19 -17.43 20.10
N ASP A 34 1.32 -18.02 20.47
CA ASP A 34 1.35 -18.96 21.58
C ASP A 34 1.10 -18.19 22.89
N PHE A 35 0.36 -18.80 23.82
CA PHE A 35 0.06 -18.23 25.14
C PHE A 35 1.32 -17.72 25.85
N GLU A 36 2.39 -18.50 25.79
CA GLU A 36 3.70 -18.19 26.37
C GLU A 36 4.34 -16.92 25.79
N VAL A 37 4.06 -16.59 24.51
CA VAL A 37 4.59 -15.36 23.91
C VAL A 37 3.86 -14.15 24.48
N ILE A 38 2.54 -14.21 24.60
CA ILE A 38 1.73 -13.13 25.19
C ILE A 38 2.11 -12.91 26.67
N LEU A 39 2.27 -14.00 27.43
CA LEU A 39 2.67 -13.98 28.83
C LEU A 39 4.01 -13.24 29.02
N LYS A 40 5.01 -13.56 28.19
CA LYS A 40 6.33 -12.91 28.22
C LYS A 40 6.29 -11.44 27.86
N ILE A 41 5.42 -11.03 26.94
CA ILE A 41 5.25 -9.61 26.61
C ILE A 41 4.74 -8.88 27.85
N LEU A 42 3.67 -9.39 28.48
CA LEU A 42 3.10 -8.80 29.69
C LEU A 42 4.11 -8.74 30.85
N GLU A 43 4.89 -9.80 31.06
CA GLU A 43 6.03 -9.81 32.00
C GLU A 43 6.96 -8.62 31.74
N SER A 44 7.49 -8.53 30.53
CA SER A 44 8.50 -7.54 30.18
C SER A 44 7.98 -6.09 30.23
N GLU A 45 6.73 -5.86 29.85
CA GLU A 45 6.14 -4.52 29.85
C GLU A 45 5.71 -4.09 31.26
N THR A 46 5.26 -5.02 32.09
CA THR A 46 5.01 -4.78 33.52
C THR A 46 6.31 -4.45 34.23
N GLU A 47 7.36 -5.23 34.00
CA GLU A 47 8.70 -5.01 34.56
C GLU A 47 9.23 -3.61 34.19
N LYS A 48 9.20 -3.23 32.91
CA LYS A 48 9.62 -1.90 32.45
C LYS A 48 8.83 -0.76 33.09
N ALA A 49 7.52 -0.93 33.27
CA ALA A 49 6.67 0.09 33.89
C ALA A 49 7.02 0.28 35.37
N LEU A 50 7.27 -0.81 36.10
CA LEU A 50 7.70 -0.76 37.50
C LEU A 50 9.10 -0.16 37.64
N GLN A 51 10.06 -0.58 36.80
CA GLN A 51 11.44 -0.09 36.84
C GLN A 51 11.58 1.40 36.59
N ARG A 52 10.68 1.97 35.79
CA ARG A 52 10.73 3.38 35.42
C ARG A 52 10.34 4.34 36.54
N ASP A 53 9.28 4.03 37.28
CA ASP A 53 8.64 4.98 38.19
C ASP A 53 8.61 4.50 39.66
N ILE A 54 8.81 3.20 39.93
CA ILE A 54 8.58 2.58 41.25
C ILE A 54 9.86 1.97 41.82
N ASN A 55 10.36 0.88 41.23
CA ASN A 55 11.54 0.17 41.72
C ASN A 55 12.47 -0.21 40.54
N PRO A 56 13.63 0.44 40.39
CA PRO A 56 14.53 0.25 39.25
C PRO A 56 15.09 -1.16 39.09
N ASP A 57 15.06 -1.97 40.16
CA ASP A 57 15.53 -3.35 40.12
C ASP A 57 14.37 -4.36 39.99
N ALA A 58 13.12 -3.92 39.92
CA ALA A 58 11.93 -4.80 39.95
C ALA A 58 12.04 -5.95 38.93
N GLU A 59 11.88 -7.19 39.40
CA GLU A 59 11.81 -8.39 38.58
C GLU A 59 10.40 -9.00 38.68
N VAL A 60 9.65 -8.98 37.57
CA VAL A 60 8.28 -9.49 37.51
C VAL A 60 8.23 -10.81 36.76
N VAL A 61 7.49 -11.78 37.32
CA VAL A 61 7.24 -13.09 36.68
C VAL A 61 5.76 -13.43 36.75
N PHE A 62 5.22 -13.90 35.63
CA PHE A 62 3.88 -14.42 35.49
C PHE A 62 3.97 -15.94 35.34
N ILE A 63 3.36 -16.66 36.27
CA ILE A 63 3.36 -18.13 36.30
C ILE A 63 1.96 -18.62 35.95
N ALA A 64 1.82 -19.24 34.79
CA ALA A 64 0.54 -19.82 34.37
C ALA A 64 0.38 -21.28 34.84
N ASP A 65 -0.76 -21.60 35.46
CA ASP A 65 -1.20 -22.97 35.71
C ASP A 65 -2.37 -23.33 34.78
N HIS A 66 -2.06 -23.93 33.64
CA HIS A 66 -3.05 -24.32 32.63
C HIS A 66 -4.11 -25.31 33.13
N LYS A 67 -3.87 -26.06 34.22
CA LYS A 67 -4.86 -27.01 34.75
C LYS A 67 -5.93 -26.31 35.58
N LYS A 68 -5.55 -25.21 36.22
CA LYS A 68 -6.42 -24.42 37.08
C LYS A 68 -6.91 -23.14 36.41
N GLU A 69 -6.42 -22.86 35.20
CA GLU A 69 -6.77 -21.66 34.42
C GLU A 69 -6.53 -20.38 35.23
N VAL A 70 -5.37 -20.31 35.88
CA VAL A 70 -4.94 -19.16 36.68
C VAL A 70 -3.53 -18.73 36.28
N VAL A 71 -3.29 -17.43 36.30
CA VAL A 71 -1.97 -16.82 36.15
C VAL A 71 -1.63 -16.10 37.44
N LEU A 72 -0.54 -16.52 38.09
CA LEU A 72 -0.03 -15.89 39.30
C LEU A 72 1.05 -14.87 38.91
N THR A 73 0.93 -13.64 39.39
CA THR A 73 1.95 -12.61 39.14
C THR A 73 2.78 -12.38 40.40
N ILE A 74 4.11 -12.39 40.26
CA ILE A 74 5.06 -12.33 41.39
C ILE A 74 6.13 -11.28 41.09
N ILE A 75 6.44 -10.44 42.07
CA ILE A 75 7.65 -9.62 42.12
C ILE A 75 8.69 -10.36 42.97
N LYS A 76 9.89 -10.58 42.44
CA LYS A 76 10.91 -11.41 43.12
C LYS A 76 11.71 -10.69 44.19
N ASN A 77 11.77 -9.36 44.12
CA ASN A 77 12.76 -8.56 44.84
C ASN A 77 12.13 -7.42 45.64
N GLY A 78 11.03 -7.69 46.35
CA GLY A 78 10.57 -6.75 47.38
C GLY A 78 11.51 -6.78 48.58
N ILE A 79 11.71 -5.62 49.22
CA ILE A 79 12.57 -5.43 50.39
C ILE A 79 11.72 -5.65 51.64
N VAL A 80 12.24 -6.46 52.57
CA VAL A 80 11.57 -6.69 53.85
C VAL A 80 11.84 -5.53 54.80
N VAL A 81 10.79 -4.88 55.29
CA VAL A 81 10.85 -3.74 56.22
C VAL A 81 10.13 -4.06 57.53
N GLU A 82 10.45 -3.30 58.58
CA GLU A 82 9.81 -3.45 59.88
C GLU A 82 8.32 -3.05 59.81
N ASP A 83 7.45 -3.82 60.47
CA ASP A 83 5.99 -3.59 60.41
C ASP A 83 5.58 -2.18 60.91
N GLU A 84 6.40 -1.54 61.75
CA GLU A 84 6.15 -0.21 62.33
C GLU A 84 6.54 0.96 61.39
N GLU A 85 7.35 0.71 60.36
CA GLU A 85 7.79 1.73 59.39
C GLU A 85 6.80 1.94 58.25
N ILE A 86 5.75 1.11 58.21
CA ILE A 86 4.83 1.03 57.09
C ILE A 86 3.49 1.69 57.46
N GLU A 87 3.32 2.95 57.05
CA GLU A 87 2.02 3.62 57.10
C GLU A 87 1.22 3.31 55.82
N PHE A 88 0.68 2.09 55.72
CA PHE A 88 -0.36 1.84 54.74
C PHE A 88 -1.66 2.47 55.24
N ASP A 89 -2.19 3.48 54.55
CA ASP A 89 -3.57 3.88 54.77
C ASP A 89 -4.49 2.75 54.29
N GLU A 90 -4.83 1.83 55.19
CA GLU A 90 -5.67 0.65 54.89
C GLU A 90 -7.09 1.05 54.45
N ASN A 91 -7.51 2.30 54.67
CA ASN A 91 -8.83 2.82 54.30
C ASN A 91 -8.78 3.73 53.06
N SER A 92 -7.60 3.91 52.45
CA SER A 92 -7.48 4.65 51.20
C SER A 92 -7.67 3.70 50.01
N ASP A 93 -8.64 4.01 49.16
CA ASP A 93 -8.81 3.36 47.86
C ASP A 93 -7.74 3.83 46.84
N GLU A 94 -6.80 4.70 47.24
CA GLU A 94 -5.78 5.24 46.35
C GLU A 94 -4.61 4.25 46.13
N PRO A 95 -4.08 4.14 44.88
CA PRO A 95 -2.96 3.25 44.59
C PRO A 95 -1.72 3.66 45.40
N ASN A 96 -1.19 2.73 46.19
CA ASN A 96 0.05 2.94 46.93
C ASN A 96 1.20 2.11 46.34
N PRO A 97 2.07 2.72 45.49
CA PRO A 97 3.15 2.01 44.84
C PRO A 97 4.25 1.54 45.82
N GLN A 98 4.30 2.05 47.06
CA GLN A 98 5.25 1.58 48.07
C GLN A 98 5.00 0.11 48.44
N ARG A 99 3.77 -0.40 48.29
CA ARG A 99 3.43 -1.83 48.47
C ARG A 99 4.16 -2.78 47.52
N LEU A 100 4.74 -2.25 46.45
CA LEU A 100 5.51 -3.00 45.45
C LEU A 100 6.99 -3.14 45.83
N ILE A 101 7.44 -2.31 46.77
CA ILE A 101 8.83 -2.22 47.22
C ILE A 101 8.93 -2.86 48.60
N ASP A 102 8.01 -2.51 49.50
CA ASP A 102 8.11 -2.76 50.92
C ASP A 102 7.21 -3.94 51.34
N ILE A 103 7.83 -4.99 51.90
CA ILE A 103 7.16 -6.18 52.39
C ILE A 103 7.23 -6.18 53.92
N PRO A 104 6.09 -6.20 54.64
CA PRO A 104 6.09 -6.30 56.10
C PRO A 104 6.77 -7.59 56.57
N LEU A 105 7.66 -7.49 57.56
CA LEU A 105 8.38 -8.62 58.16
C LEU A 105 7.42 -9.72 58.64
N SER A 106 6.26 -9.36 59.18
CA SER A 106 5.20 -10.30 59.56
C SER A 106 4.72 -11.15 58.38
N GLN A 107 4.53 -10.56 57.20
CA GLN A 107 4.10 -11.26 55.99
C GLN A 107 5.23 -12.09 55.38
N ALA A 108 6.45 -11.54 55.35
CA ALA A 108 7.62 -12.23 54.83
C ALA A 108 7.91 -13.52 55.62
N ARG A 109 7.76 -13.48 56.96
CA ARG A 109 7.94 -14.63 57.86
C ARG A 109 6.92 -15.75 57.67
N ILE A 110 5.75 -15.48 57.08
CA ILE A 110 4.75 -16.52 56.75
C ILE A 110 5.31 -17.48 55.69
N LYS A 111 6.03 -16.95 54.70
CA LYS A 111 6.65 -17.75 53.64
C LYS A 111 8.01 -18.30 54.07
N ASN A 112 8.82 -17.49 54.74
CA ASN A 112 10.16 -17.89 55.20
C ASN A 112 10.43 -17.43 56.65
N PRO A 113 10.37 -18.34 57.65
CA PRO A 113 10.55 -17.98 59.06
C PRO A 113 11.93 -17.41 59.44
N GLU A 114 12.96 -17.62 58.62
CA GLU A 114 14.33 -17.14 58.88
C GLU A 114 14.64 -15.76 58.29
N ILE A 115 13.68 -15.12 57.60
CA ILE A 115 13.91 -13.86 56.90
C ILE A 115 14.11 -12.67 57.86
N GLN A 116 15.06 -11.80 57.51
CA GLN A 116 15.42 -10.61 58.27
C GLN A 116 14.97 -9.33 57.55
N VAL A 117 15.02 -8.21 58.27
CA VAL A 117 14.84 -6.87 57.68
C VAL A 117 15.98 -6.63 56.68
N ASP A 118 15.69 -5.91 55.60
CA ASP A 118 16.55 -5.66 54.43
C ASP A 118 16.81 -6.87 53.51
N ASP A 119 16.27 -8.05 53.81
CA ASP A 119 16.32 -9.19 52.90
C ASP A 119 15.35 -9.00 51.71
N LEU A 120 15.64 -9.66 50.58
CA LEU A 120 14.75 -9.70 49.42
C LEU A 120 13.77 -10.87 49.54
N ALA A 121 12.49 -10.63 49.27
CA ALA A 121 11.44 -11.64 49.28
C ALA A 121 10.51 -11.54 48.06
N GLU A 122 9.94 -12.71 47.71
CA GLU A 122 8.93 -12.80 46.67
C GLU A 122 7.54 -12.39 47.19
N ILE A 123 6.95 -11.37 46.58
CA ILE A 123 5.60 -10.91 46.88
C ILE A 123 4.68 -11.17 45.69
N GLU A 124 3.45 -11.60 46.00
CA GLU A 124 2.39 -11.70 44.98
C GLU A 124 1.99 -10.28 44.58
N PHE A 125 2.00 -10.00 43.28
CA PHE A 125 1.75 -8.69 42.72
C PHE A 125 0.27 -8.51 42.39
N ASP A 126 -0.29 -7.38 42.83
CA ASP A 126 -1.64 -6.96 42.49
C ASP A 126 -1.60 -5.63 41.71
N PHE A 127 -2.27 -5.62 40.56
CA PHE A 127 -2.39 -4.45 39.68
C PHE A 127 -3.21 -3.31 40.30
N SER A 128 -3.98 -3.55 41.36
CA SER A 128 -4.67 -2.51 42.13
C SER A 128 -3.70 -1.51 42.79
N TRP A 129 -2.46 -1.92 43.04
CA TRP A 129 -1.43 -1.05 43.62
C TRP A 129 -0.85 -0.06 42.60
N LEU A 130 -1.14 -0.24 41.31
CA LEU A 130 -0.68 0.63 40.24
C LEU A 130 -1.62 1.80 39.99
N THR A 131 -1.02 2.99 39.83
CA THR A 131 -1.73 4.16 39.31
C THR A 131 -2.12 3.95 37.84
N GLN A 132 -3.15 4.68 37.39
CA GLN A 132 -3.61 4.64 35.99
C GLN A 132 -2.49 4.94 34.98
N LYS A 133 -1.53 5.80 35.33
CA LYS A 133 -0.35 6.08 34.51
C LYS A 133 0.47 4.82 34.22
N HIS A 134 0.69 3.98 35.23
CA HIS A 134 1.46 2.73 35.06
C HIS A 134 0.65 1.72 34.24
N LYS A 135 -0.65 1.57 34.52
CA LYS A 135 -1.56 0.71 33.76
C LYS A 135 -1.57 1.06 32.27
N SER A 136 -1.71 2.34 31.94
CA SER A 136 -1.63 2.82 30.54
C SER A 136 -0.24 2.62 29.92
N ALA A 137 0.84 2.73 30.69
CA ALA A 137 2.20 2.47 30.19
C ALA A 137 2.40 1.00 29.81
N ILE A 138 1.95 0.07 30.67
CA ILE A 138 1.98 -1.38 30.41
C ILE A 138 1.14 -1.69 29.17
N PHE A 139 -0.08 -1.16 29.09
CA PHE A 139 -0.97 -1.42 27.97
C PHE A 139 -0.42 -0.90 26.64
N ASN A 140 0.09 0.33 26.61
CA ASN A 140 0.68 0.91 25.41
C ASN A 140 1.96 0.16 24.99
N GLY A 141 2.78 -0.25 25.97
CA GLY A 141 3.96 -1.09 25.76
C GLY A 141 3.58 -2.44 25.15
N PHE A 142 2.60 -3.12 25.74
CA PHE A 142 2.06 -4.39 25.26
C PHE A 142 1.53 -4.28 23.83
N LYS A 143 0.70 -3.26 23.54
CA LYS A 143 0.17 -3.00 22.19
C LYS A 143 1.29 -2.71 21.19
N SER A 144 2.32 -1.98 21.59
CA SER A 144 3.49 -1.67 20.75
C SER A 144 4.29 -2.94 20.42
N GLU A 145 4.55 -3.78 21.43
CA GLU A 145 5.32 -5.01 21.28
C GLU A 145 4.55 -6.05 20.45
N LEU A 146 3.24 -6.15 20.63
CA LEU A 146 2.37 -6.98 19.81
C LEU A 146 2.41 -6.56 18.34
N LYS A 147 2.28 -5.25 18.06
CA LYS A 147 2.46 -4.69 16.71
C LYS A 147 3.85 -5.00 16.15
N ARG A 148 4.90 -4.94 16.98
CA ARG A 148 6.28 -5.26 16.56
C ARG A 148 6.40 -6.71 16.11
N ILE A 149 5.83 -7.65 16.86
CA ILE A 149 5.82 -9.08 16.51
C ILE A 149 5.02 -9.33 15.23
N GLU A 150 3.88 -8.68 15.05
CA GLU A 150 3.10 -8.77 13.81
C GLU A 150 3.88 -8.26 12.59
N LYS A 151 4.54 -7.11 12.73
CA LYS A 151 5.44 -6.53 11.72
C LYS A 151 6.56 -7.51 11.34
N GLU A 152 7.18 -8.16 12.32
CA GLU A 152 8.23 -9.16 12.09
C GLU A 152 7.71 -10.41 11.36
N LYS A 153 6.50 -10.88 11.69
CA LYS A 153 5.85 -11.98 10.96
C LYS A 153 5.64 -11.62 9.49
N VAL A 154 5.10 -10.43 9.22
CA VAL A 154 4.89 -9.95 7.84
C VAL A 154 6.21 -9.89 7.08
N LYS A 155 7.27 -9.33 7.68
CA LYS A 155 8.60 -9.30 7.08
C LYS A 155 9.10 -10.69 6.74
N THR A 156 9.02 -11.64 7.68
CA THR A 156 9.48 -13.02 7.45
C THR A 156 8.78 -13.67 6.26
N ILE A 157 7.48 -13.39 6.05
CA ILE A 157 6.70 -13.92 4.93
C ILE A 157 7.13 -13.30 3.59
N PHE A 158 7.34 -11.98 3.55
CA PHE A 158 7.50 -11.23 2.31
C PHE A 158 8.96 -10.92 1.93
N GLU A 159 9.92 -11.07 2.83
CA GLU A 159 11.34 -10.81 2.55
C GLU A 159 11.89 -11.70 1.43
N SER A 160 11.46 -12.96 1.37
CA SER A 160 11.81 -13.88 0.26
C SER A 160 11.07 -13.61 -1.05
N LYS A 161 10.09 -12.70 -1.05
CA LYS A 161 9.18 -12.43 -2.16
C LYS A 161 9.38 -11.06 -2.80
N ILE A 162 10.38 -10.31 -2.33
CA ILE A 162 10.79 -9.05 -2.96
C ILE A 162 11.13 -9.32 -4.44
N GLY A 163 10.60 -8.50 -5.34
CA GLY A 163 10.69 -8.66 -6.79
C GLY A 163 9.65 -9.59 -7.42
N GLN A 164 8.82 -10.28 -6.61
CA GLN A 164 7.74 -11.12 -7.14
C GLN A 164 6.49 -10.32 -7.50
N LYS A 165 5.70 -10.89 -8.42
CA LYS A 165 4.45 -10.30 -8.89
C LYS A 165 3.29 -10.70 -7.99
N PHE A 166 2.50 -9.72 -7.59
CA PHE A 166 1.24 -9.89 -6.89
C PHE A 166 0.08 -9.30 -7.69
N PHE A 167 -1.08 -9.93 -7.58
CA PHE A 167 -2.35 -9.32 -7.99
C PHE A 167 -2.90 -8.56 -6.79
N GLY A 168 -3.16 -7.27 -6.98
CA GLY A 168 -3.65 -6.39 -5.96
C GLY A 168 -4.99 -5.77 -6.34
N LYS A 169 -5.86 -5.57 -5.36
CA LYS A 169 -7.08 -4.77 -5.52
C LYS A 169 -6.87 -3.43 -4.86
N VAL A 170 -7.13 -2.34 -5.58
CA VAL A 170 -6.99 -1.00 -5.00
C VAL A 170 -8.11 -0.76 -3.99
N LYS A 171 -7.78 -0.55 -2.72
CA LYS A 171 -8.77 -0.30 -1.65
C LYS A 171 -9.26 1.14 -1.69
N ASN A 172 -8.34 2.08 -1.51
CA ASN A 172 -8.63 3.51 -1.48
C ASN A 172 -7.44 4.33 -2.01
N VAL A 173 -7.71 5.62 -2.25
CA VAL A 173 -6.70 6.61 -2.62
C VAL A 173 -6.19 7.28 -1.35
N LEU A 174 -4.88 7.29 -1.17
CA LEU A 174 -4.19 7.95 -0.07
C LEU A 174 -3.81 9.39 -0.47
N GLN A 175 -3.17 10.12 0.44
CA GLN A 175 -2.70 11.49 0.16
C GLN A 175 -1.74 11.52 -1.05
N ARG A 176 -1.73 12.66 -1.74
CA ARG A 176 -0.81 12.93 -2.89
C ARG A 176 -0.95 11.93 -4.05
N GLY A 177 -2.09 11.25 -4.17
CA GLY A 177 -2.38 10.32 -5.26
C GLY A 177 -1.64 8.98 -5.16
N SER A 178 -1.17 8.61 -3.97
CA SER A 178 -0.76 7.24 -3.67
C SER A 178 -2.00 6.36 -3.44
N PHE A 179 -1.83 5.04 -3.45
CA PHE A 179 -2.92 4.09 -3.29
C PHE A 179 -2.61 3.07 -2.20
N SER A 180 -3.65 2.62 -1.49
CA SER A 180 -3.60 1.39 -0.71
C SER A 180 -4.08 0.24 -1.59
N VAL A 181 -3.32 -0.85 -1.60
CA VAL A 181 -3.56 -2.01 -2.44
C VAL A 181 -3.61 -3.25 -1.57
N GLU A 182 -4.72 -3.97 -1.64
CA GLU A 182 -4.91 -5.27 -0.99
C GLU A 182 -4.21 -6.34 -1.84
N ILE A 183 -3.16 -6.95 -1.31
CA ILE A 183 -2.52 -8.12 -1.91
C ILE A 183 -2.84 -9.36 -1.09
N TYR A 184 -2.95 -10.50 -1.76
CA TYR A 184 -3.34 -11.75 -1.13
C TYR A 184 -2.20 -12.74 -1.11
N GLU A 185 -1.98 -13.37 0.03
CA GLU A 185 -0.98 -14.41 0.22
C GLU A 185 -1.51 -15.48 1.19
N ASN A 186 -1.54 -16.74 0.77
CA ASN A 186 -2.10 -17.86 1.56
C ASN A 186 -3.50 -17.54 2.12
N GLU A 187 -4.39 -17.01 1.28
CA GLU A 187 -5.76 -16.60 1.62
C GLU A 187 -5.86 -15.48 2.67
N ARG A 188 -4.73 -14.87 3.07
CA ARG A 188 -4.71 -13.68 3.92
C ARG A 188 -4.51 -12.43 3.09
N GLU A 189 -5.25 -11.40 3.45
CA GLU A 189 -5.14 -10.06 2.89
C GLU A 189 -4.03 -9.29 3.62
N TYR A 190 -3.21 -8.59 2.85
CA TYR A 190 -2.21 -7.64 3.35
C TYR A 190 -2.35 -6.33 2.60
N LEU A 191 -2.31 -5.23 3.33
CA LEU A 191 -2.31 -3.90 2.73
C LEU A 191 -0.89 -3.52 2.30
N ALA A 192 -0.77 -3.00 1.09
CA ALA A 192 0.46 -2.51 0.50
C ALA A 192 0.29 -1.07 0.03
N HIS A 193 1.37 -0.30 0.11
CA HIS A 193 1.42 1.09 -0.32
C HIS A 193 2.00 1.17 -1.73
N LEU A 194 1.21 1.74 -2.64
CA LEU A 194 1.62 2.08 -4.00
C LEU A 194 1.83 3.59 -4.11
N HIS A 195 3.08 4.03 -4.14
CA HIS A 195 3.41 5.45 -4.23
C HIS A 195 3.03 6.04 -5.61
N SER A 196 2.57 7.28 -5.66
CA SER A 196 2.12 7.94 -6.91
C SER A 196 3.15 7.99 -8.03
N SER A 197 4.45 8.07 -7.71
CA SER A 197 5.54 8.01 -8.69
C SER A 197 5.78 6.62 -9.28
N LYS A 198 5.28 5.58 -8.60
CA LYS A 198 5.41 4.16 -8.97
C LYS A 198 4.17 3.63 -9.69
N VAL A 199 3.20 4.49 -9.99
CA VAL A 199 2.00 4.15 -10.77
C VAL A 199 2.29 4.25 -12.26
N ASN A 200 1.87 3.24 -13.01
CA ASN A 200 1.90 3.30 -14.46
C ASN A 200 0.74 4.16 -14.98
N LYS A 201 1.05 5.38 -15.44
CA LYS A 201 0.07 6.38 -15.89
C LYS A 201 -0.72 6.00 -17.14
N SER A 202 -0.34 4.94 -17.87
CA SER A 202 -1.12 4.47 -19.01
C SER A 202 -2.26 3.53 -18.62
N ILE A 203 -2.23 3.00 -17.40
CA ILE A 203 -3.27 2.12 -16.85
C ILE A 203 -4.17 2.99 -15.97
N ASP A 204 -5.47 2.84 -16.13
CA ASP A 204 -6.43 3.50 -15.25
C ASP A 204 -6.47 2.78 -13.90
N VAL A 205 -6.16 3.52 -12.83
CA VAL A 205 -6.06 2.98 -11.47
C VAL A 205 -7.04 3.76 -10.60
N HIS A 206 -8.10 3.08 -10.19
CA HIS A 206 -9.15 3.63 -9.33
C HIS A 206 -9.50 2.64 -8.20
N PRO A 207 -10.13 3.07 -7.10
CA PRO A 207 -10.64 2.17 -6.08
C PRO A 207 -11.50 1.04 -6.68
N GLY A 208 -11.27 -0.19 -6.23
CA GLY A 208 -11.88 -1.40 -6.75
C GLY A 208 -11.23 -2.00 -8.00
N SER A 209 -10.32 -1.28 -8.68
CA SER A 209 -9.58 -1.83 -9.82
C SER A 209 -8.63 -2.96 -9.38
N SER A 210 -8.48 -3.97 -10.24
CA SER A 210 -7.50 -5.04 -10.07
C SER A 210 -6.25 -4.73 -10.88
N ILE A 211 -5.11 -4.66 -10.21
CA ILE A 211 -3.84 -4.26 -10.80
C ILE A 211 -2.77 -5.33 -10.54
N GLU A 212 -1.85 -5.51 -11.49
CA GLU A 212 -0.62 -6.28 -11.26
C GLU A 212 0.45 -5.34 -10.69
N VAL A 213 1.06 -5.74 -9.57
CA VAL A 213 2.13 -4.99 -8.90
C VAL A 213 3.32 -5.89 -8.58
N ILE A 214 4.50 -5.30 -8.46
CA ILE A 214 5.70 -5.97 -7.95
C ILE A 214 5.93 -5.51 -6.53
N LEU A 215 6.25 -6.44 -5.63
CA LEU A 215 6.72 -6.11 -4.29
C LEU A 215 8.14 -5.51 -4.39
N GLU A 216 8.29 -4.23 -4.10
CA GLU A 216 9.57 -3.51 -4.19
C GLU A 216 10.36 -3.66 -2.89
N SER A 217 9.70 -3.48 -1.75
CA SER A 217 10.36 -3.50 -0.45
C SER A 217 9.40 -3.86 0.69
N VAL A 218 9.97 -4.22 1.84
CA VAL A 218 9.25 -4.36 3.10
C VAL A 218 9.88 -3.41 4.12
N ASN A 219 9.14 -2.38 4.51
CA ASN A 219 9.59 -1.31 5.40
C ASN A 219 8.82 -1.33 6.72
N LEU A 220 9.52 -1.71 7.80
CA LEU A 220 8.91 -1.84 9.14
C LEU A 220 8.54 -0.50 9.79
N ASP A 221 9.22 0.57 9.39
CA ASP A 221 9.07 1.92 9.93
C ASP A 221 8.03 2.75 9.16
N SER A 222 7.48 2.19 8.09
CA SER A 222 6.46 2.84 7.28
C SER A 222 5.21 3.14 8.13
N SER A 223 4.77 4.40 8.09
CA SER A 223 3.55 4.86 8.76
C SER A 223 2.28 4.47 8.03
N LEU A 224 2.36 4.15 6.73
CA LEU A 224 1.21 3.79 5.90
C LEU A 224 1.01 2.27 5.91
N HIS A 225 1.80 1.56 5.11
CA HIS A 225 1.79 0.10 5.03
C HIS A 225 3.21 -0.42 4.97
N LEU A 226 3.42 -1.61 5.54
CA LEU A 226 4.74 -2.24 5.62
C LEU A 226 5.25 -2.69 4.25
N LEU A 227 4.34 -3.04 3.35
CA LEU A 227 4.65 -3.55 2.02
C LEU A 227 4.63 -2.38 1.04
N GLU A 228 5.72 -2.19 0.31
CA GLU A 228 5.79 -1.20 -0.77
C GLU A 228 5.73 -1.91 -2.12
N VAL A 229 4.82 -1.47 -2.97
CA VAL A 229 4.59 -2.08 -4.28
C VAL A 229 4.74 -1.07 -5.41
N SER A 230 5.08 -1.56 -6.60
CA SER A 230 5.38 -0.75 -7.77
C SER A 230 4.78 -1.33 -9.06
N MET A 231 4.31 -0.45 -9.94
CA MET A 231 3.85 -0.77 -11.30
C MET A 231 4.84 -0.33 -12.40
N ILE A 232 6.05 0.10 -12.01
CA ILE A 232 7.03 0.63 -12.97
C ILE A 232 8.28 -0.24 -13.10
N GLU A 233 8.37 -1.32 -12.31
CA GLU A 233 9.55 -2.18 -12.32
C GLU A 233 9.68 -3.00 -13.62
N PRO A 234 10.89 -3.20 -14.16
CA PRO A 234 11.13 -4.02 -15.34
C PRO A 234 10.63 -5.47 -15.22
N GLU A 235 10.60 -6.01 -14.01
CA GLU A 235 10.16 -7.36 -13.64
C GLU A 235 8.71 -7.61 -14.09
N GLN A 236 7.87 -6.57 -14.16
CA GLN A 236 6.52 -6.72 -14.72
C GLN A 236 6.54 -7.14 -16.19
N VAL A 237 7.42 -6.53 -16.99
CA VAL A 237 7.57 -6.85 -18.41
C VAL A 237 8.18 -8.24 -18.56
N GLU A 238 9.17 -8.57 -17.74
CA GLU A 238 9.79 -9.90 -17.72
C GLU A 238 8.75 -10.98 -17.43
N ASN A 239 7.95 -10.81 -16.37
CA ASN A 239 6.91 -11.76 -15.98
C ASN A 239 5.80 -11.87 -17.03
N ALA A 240 5.42 -10.77 -17.67
CA ALA A 240 4.44 -10.81 -18.75
C ALA A 240 4.98 -11.52 -20.01
N LEU A 241 6.26 -11.33 -20.35
CA LEU A 241 6.91 -12.08 -21.43
C LEU A 241 7.02 -13.57 -21.11
N LYS A 242 7.41 -13.93 -19.89
CA LYS A 242 7.45 -15.34 -19.43
C LYS A 242 6.08 -16.00 -19.48
N SER A 243 5.03 -15.27 -19.12
CA SER A 243 3.66 -15.78 -19.14
C SER A 243 3.10 -16.00 -20.55
N GLU A 244 3.51 -15.16 -21.53
CA GLU A 244 2.98 -15.21 -22.90
C GLU A 244 3.84 -16.10 -23.83
N ILE A 245 5.16 -16.17 -23.59
CA ILE A 245 6.13 -16.80 -24.48
C ILE A 245 6.81 -17.96 -23.76
N GLN A 246 6.40 -19.18 -24.12
CA GLN A 246 6.90 -20.42 -23.51
C GLN A 246 8.43 -20.56 -23.64
N GLU A 247 9.01 -20.16 -24.78
CA GLU A 247 10.45 -20.26 -25.03
C GLU A 247 11.29 -19.40 -24.05
N ILE A 248 10.72 -18.30 -23.52
CA ILE A 248 11.35 -17.50 -22.46
C ILE A 248 11.13 -18.17 -21.10
N SER A 249 9.94 -18.74 -20.87
CA SER A 249 9.60 -19.47 -19.64
C SER A 249 10.49 -20.71 -19.42
N ASP A 250 10.69 -21.50 -20.47
CA ASP A 250 11.53 -22.70 -20.48
C ASP A 250 13.04 -22.35 -20.40
N GLY A 251 13.39 -21.08 -20.60
CA GLY A 251 14.77 -20.59 -20.61
C GLY A 251 15.54 -20.96 -21.87
N ASP A 252 14.85 -21.15 -23.00
CA ASP A 252 15.50 -21.34 -24.32
C ASP A 252 15.99 -20.01 -24.90
N ILE A 253 15.25 -18.95 -24.57
CA ILE A 253 15.61 -17.56 -24.86
C ILE A 253 15.88 -16.85 -23.53
N GLU A 254 17.06 -16.23 -23.44
CA GLU A 254 17.46 -15.44 -22.27
C GLU A 254 17.18 -13.96 -22.51
N ILE A 255 16.54 -13.31 -21.53
CA ILE A 255 16.43 -11.85 -21.48
C ILE A 255 17.73 -11.30 -20.89
N VAL A 256 18.51 -10.61 -21.72
CA VAL A 256 19.80 -10.04 -21.32
C VAL A 256 19.62 -8.76 -20.54
N LYS A 257 18.70 -7.90 -20.97
CA LYS A 257 18.43 -6.61 -20.33
C LYS A 257 17.10 -6.03 -20.76
N ILE A 258 16.39 -5.43 -19.81
CA ILE A 258 15.18 -4.66 -20.05
C ILE A 258 15.48 -3.20 -19.76
N GLN A 259 15.15 -2.32 -20.70
CA GLN A 259 15.13 -0.88 -20.45
C GLN A 259 13.73 -0.35 -20.69
N ARG A 260 13.12 0.18 -19.62
CA ARG A 260 11.71 0.57 -19.58
C ARG A 260 11.56 2.07 -19.38
N ILE A 261 10.61 2.66 -20.10
CA ILE A 261 9.96 3.92 -19.75
C ILE A 261 8.48 3.56 -19.56
N PRO A 262 8.02 3.41 -18.30
CA PRO A 262 6.72 2.85 -17.97
C PRO A 262 5.57 3.58 -18.67
N GLY A 263 4.64 2.81 -19.22
CA GLY A 263 3.44 3.33 -19.88
C GLY A 263 3.67 3.96 -21.23
N ILE A 264 4.92 3.97 -21.71
CA ILE A 264 5.27 4.54 -23.02
C ILE A 264 5.94 3.51 -23.90
N ARG A 265 7.14 3.05 -23.52
CA ARG A 265 7.95 2.16 -24.36
C ARG A 265 9.02 1.44 -23.57
N THR A 266 9.22 0.17 -23.92
CA THR A 266 10.24 -0.70 -23.34
C THR A 266 11.03 -1.39 -24.44
N LYS A 267 12.35 -1.46 -24.28
CA LYS A 267 13.24 -2.25 -25.12
C LYS A 267 13.76 -3.45 -24.33
N VAL A 268 13.61 -4.63 -24.90
CA VAL A 268 14.02 -5.89 -24.29
C VAL A 268 15.08 -6.52 -25.18
N ALA A 269 16.30 -6.66 -24.66
CA ALA A 269 17.38 -7.34 -25.35
C ALA A 269 17.34 -8.83 -25.04
N VAL A 270 17.27 -9.67 -26.06
CA VAL A 270 17.18 -11.13 -25.94
C VAL A 270 18.28 -11.82 -26.72
N ARG A 271 18.67 -13.02 -26.27
CA ARG A 271 19.63 -13.89 -26.96
C ARG A 271 19.22 -15.37 -26.80
N PRO A 272 19.71 -16.27 -27.66
CA PRO A 272 19.51 -17.70 -27.41
C PRO A 272 20.32 -18.11 -26.19
N ASN A 273 19.79 -19.03 -25.37
CA ASN A 273 20.53 -19.53 -24.23
C ASN A 273 21.81 -20.26 -24.70
N PRO A 274 23.01 -19.82 -24.31
CA PRO A 274 24.27 -20.42 -24.77
C PRO A 274 24.46 -21.88 -24.31
N ASN A 275 23.75 -22.31 -23.25
CA ASN A 275 23.85 -23.66 -22.69
C ASN A 275 22.89 -24.65 -23.34
N LYS A 276 22.00 -24.20 -24.22
CA LYS A 276 21.03 -25.06 -24.89
C LYS A 276 21.18 -24.95 -26.41
N SER A 277 21.06 -26.08 -27.10
CA SER A 277 21.17 -26.11 -28.56
C SER A 277 19.79 -26.06 -29.18
N PHE A 278 19.44 -24.93 -29.79
CA PHE A 278 18.22 -24.77 -30.56
C PHE A 278 18.50 -24.09 -31.90
N ASN A 279 17.71 -24.46 -32.91
CA ASN A 279 17.92 -24.03 -34.28
C ASN A 279 16.63 -23.44 -34.86
N PHE A 280 15.99 -22.54 -34.10
CA PHE A 280 14.82 -21.78 -34.55
C PHE A 280 15.08 -20.27 -34.47
N ASP A 281 14.30 -19.49 -35.23
CA ASP A 281 14.43 -18.04 -35.22
C ASP A 281 13.86 -17.45 -33.92
N ILE A 282 14.74 -16.92 -33.08
CA ILE A 282 14.41 -16.29 -31.78
C ILE A 282 13.35 -15.21 -31.96
N ILE A 283 13.54 -14.34 -32.94
CA ILE A 283 12.68 -13.18 -33.14
C ILE A 283 11.30 -13.66 -33.62
N GLY A 284 11.26 -14.53 -34.62
CA GLY A 284 10.02 -15.16 -35.09
C GLY A 284 9.23 -15.84 -33.98
N SER A 285 9.87 -16.63 -33.12
CA SER A 285 9.20 -17.34 -32.01
C SER A 285 8.60 -16.39 -30.98
N ILE A 286 9.27 -15.28 -30.68
CA ILE A 286 8.77 -14.28 -29.73
C ILE A 286 7.57 -13.53 -30.29
N PHE A 287 7.62 -13.12 -31.56
CA PHE A 287 6.51 -12.38 -32.18
C PHE A 287 5.29 -13.29 -32.40
N GLY A 288 5.49 -14.55 -32.79
CA GLY A 288 4.42 -15.44 -33.20
C GLY A 288 3.72 -14.98 -34.48
N GLU A 289 2.59 -15.60 -34.80
CA GLU A 289 1.80 -15.24 -35.99
C GLU A 289 1.36 -13.76 -35.90
N ASN A 290 1.71 -12.97 -36.92
CA ASN A 290 1.37 -11.55 -37.02
C ASN A 290 1.72 -10.71 -35.77
N ALA A 291 2.80 -11.05 -35.06
CA ALA A 291 3.23 -10.36 -33.83
C ALA A 291 2.22 -10.43 -32.66
N ARG A 292 1.26 -11.37 -32.69
CA ARG A 292 0.16 -11.45 -31.71
C ARG A 292 0.63 -11.54 -30.25
N ARG A 293 1.68 -12.32 -29.97
CA ARG A 293 2.20 -12.51 -28.61
C ARG A 293 2.69 -11.17 -28.01
N ILE A 294 3.52 -10.45 -28.76
CA ILE A 294 4.06 -9.15 -28.30
C ILE A 294 2.98 -8.07 -28.21
N ILE A 295 1.97 -8.10 -29.10
CA ILE A 295 0.81 -7.19 -28.99
C ILE A 295 0.04 -7.46 -27.70
N ALA A 296 -0.21 -8.73 -27.35
CA ALA A 296 -0.88 -9.09 -26.10
C ALA A 296 -0.11 -8.61 -24.86
N VAL A 297 1.22 -8.78 -24.82
CA VAL A 297 2.05 -8.25 -23.72
C VAL A 297 2.00 -6.71 -23.69
N SER A 298 2.04 -6.06 -24.85
CA SER A 298 1.98 -4.59 -24.97
C SER A 298 0.66 -4.02 -24.46
N GLU A 299 -0.46 -4.68 -24.78
CA GLU A 299 -1.81 -4.31 -24.30
C GLU A 299 -1.93 -4.55 -22.79
N LYS A 300 -1.44 -5.68 -22.29
CA LYS A 300 -1.49 -6.03 -20.87
C LYS A 300 -0.71 -5.04 -19.99
N ILE A 301 0.49 -4.65 -20.41
CA ILE A 301 1.34 -3.69 -19.67
C ILE A 301 0.94 -2.23 -19.94
N GLY A 302 0.22 -1.97 -21.05
CA GLY A 302 -0.13 -0.61 -21.47
C GLY A 302 1.07 0.19 -21.97
N GLU A 303 2.07 -0.45 -22.57
CA GLU A 303 3.26 0.23 -23.13
C GLU A 303 3.78 -0.49 -24.37
N LYS A 304 4.47 0.23 -25.27
CA LYS A 304 5.02 -0.37 -26.49
C LYS A 304 6.26 -1.21 -26.21
N ILE A 305 6.29 -2.45 -26.67
CA ILE A 305 7.43 -3.36 -26.43
C ILE A 305 8.22 -3.58 -27.72
N ASP A 306 9.52 -3.28 -27.69
CA ASP A 306 10.45 -3.63 -28.75
C ASP A 306 11.35 -4.79 -28.29
N ILE A 307 11.35 -5.88 -29.06
CA ILE A 307 12.27 -7.01 -28.86
C ILE A 307 13.51 -6.80 -29.74
N ILE A 308 14.68 -6.79 -29.11
CA ILE A 308 15.96 -6.49 -29.74
C ILE A 308 16.88 -7.70 -29.63
N ARG A 309 17.49 -8.11 -30.74
CA ARG A 309 18.53 -9.14 -30.71
C ARG A 309 19.81 -8.59 -30.08
N TYR A 310 20.23 -9.19 -28.98
CA TYR A 310 21.53 -8.93 -28.38
C TYR A 310 22.64 -9.48 -29.27
N SER A 311 23.77 -8.77 -29.31
CA SER A 311 25.00 -9.20 -29.98
C SER A 311 26.20 -8.82 -29.12
N ASP A 312 27.22 -9.68 -29.09
CA ASP A 312 28.49 -9.38 -28.43
C ASP A 312 29.28 -8.30 -29.19
N ASP A 313 29.03 -8.15 -30.50
CA ASP A 313 29.54 -7.00 -31.25
C ASP A 313 28.73 -5.75 -30.90
N LYS A 314 29.36 -4.84 -30.15
CA LYS A 314 28.76 -3.56 -29.75
C LYS A 314 28.19 -2.77 -30.92
N LYS A 315 28.81 -2.80 -32.11
CA LYS A 315 28.28 -2.07 -33.27
C LYS A 315 26.94 -2.63 -33.71
N GLU A 316 26.86 -3.95 -33.81
CA GLU A 316 25.64 -4.66 -34.16
C GLU A 316 24.57 -4.48 -33.08
N TYR A 317 24.94 -4.57 -31.80
CA TYR A 317 23.99 -4.39 -30.71
C TYR A 317 23.40 -2.97 -30.66
N ILE A 318 24.21 -1.93 -30.87
CA ILE A 318 23.72 -0.53 -30.99
C ILE A 318 22.80 -0.38 -32.20
N LYS A 319 23.16 -0.99 -33.33
CA LYS A 319 22.34 -0.99 -34.54
C LYS A 319 20.96 -1.60 -34.25
N ASN A 320 20.93 -2.75 -33.58
CA ASN A 320 19.70 -3.46 -33.22
C ASN A 320 18.87 -2.65 -32.21
N ALA A 321 19.50 -2.05 -31.20
CA ALA A 321 18.83 -1.28 -30.15
C ALA A 321 18.06 -0.05 -30.68
N LEU A 322 18.50 0.53 -31.80
CA LEU A 322 17.84 1.65 -32.46
C LEU A 322 16.64 1.27 -33.34
N SER A 323 16.36 -0.03 -33.50
CA SER A 323 15.15 -0.52 -34.18
C SER A 323 13.90 0.19 -33.63
N PRO A 324 13.02 0.72 -34.49
CA PRO A 324 12.85 0.41 -35.92
C PRO A 324 13.70 1.24 -36.91
N ALA A 325 14.54 2.16 -36.43
CA ALA A 325 15.29 3.04 -37.34
C ALA A 325 16.37 2.26 -38.13
N LYS A 326 16.44 2.51 -39.44
CA LYS A 326 17.47 1.90 -40.29
C LYS A 326 18.79 2.64 -40.16
N VAL A 327 19.73 1.99 -39.48
CA VAL A 327 21.09 2.49 -39.27
C VAL A 327 22.01 2.04 -40.41
N VAL A 328 22.79 2.98 -40.93
CA VAL A 328 23.77 2.75 -42.01
C VAL A 328 25.04 2.14 -41.44
N ASP A 329 25.65 2.80 -40.47
CA ASP A 329 26.85 2.31 -39.78
C ASP A 329 26.96 2.92 -38.36
N VAL A 330 27.81 2.32 -37.54
CA VAL A 330 28.11 2.76 -36.17
C VAL A 330 29.62 2.92 -36.01
N ALA A 331 30.04 4.14 -35.67
CA ALA A 331 31.42 4.48 -35.33
C ALA A 331 31.56 4.65 -33.81
N ILE A 332 32.24 3.71 -33.16
CA ILE A 332 32.41 3.70 -31.70
C ILE A 332 33.79 4.24 -31.33
N HIS A 333 33.83 5.25 -30.46
CA HIS A 333 35.04 5.67 -29.78
C HIS A 333 35.33 4.72 -28.61
N LYS A 334 36.45 3.99 -28.71
CA LYS A 334 36.83 2.97 -27.73
C LYS A 334 37.09 3.52 -26.32
N THR A 335 37.50 4.79 -26.20
CA THR A 335 37.91 5.40 -24.92
C THR A 335 36.77 6.10 -24.18
N THR A 336 35.79 6.67 -24.88
CA THR A 336 34.76 7.54 -24.29
C THR A 336 33.38 6.88 -24.18
N GLN A 337 33.25 5.60 -24.57
CA GLN A 337 31.96 4.89 -24.74
C GLN A 337 30.93 5.69 -25.54
N LYS A 338 31.41 6.53 -26.45
CA LYS A 338 30.58 7.35 -27.33
C LYS A 338 30.44 6.67 -28.68
N ALA A 339 29.22 6.52 -29.15
CA ALA A 339 28.90 5.92 -30.43
C ALA A 339 28.23 6.94 -31.34
N PHE A 340 28.83 7.19 -32.49
CA PHE A 340 28.22 7.96 -33.57
C PHE A 340 27.46 7.00 -34.48
N VAL A 341 26.15 7.15 -34.50
CA VAL A 341 25.25 6.33 -35.32
C VAL A 341 24.88 7.13 -36.55
N ILE A 342 25.21 6.56 -37.70
CA ILE A 342 25.03 7.21 -38.99
C ILE A 342 23.75 6.66 -39.61
N VAL A 343 22.84 7.57 -39.96
CA VAL A 343 21.52 7.26 -40.52
C VAL A 343 21.27 8.10 -41.76
N SER A 344 20.30 7.70 -42.57
CA SER A 344 19.76 8.59 -43.60
C SER A 344 18.96 9.72 -42.96
N LYS A 345 18.85 10.86 -43.66
CA LYS A 345 18.11 12.04 -43.19
C LYS A 345 16.67 11.72 -42.78
N GLU A 346 16.03 10.80 -43.49
CA GLU A 346 14.68 10.31 -43.21
C GLU A 346 14.60 9.48 -41.91
N ASN A 347 15.62 8.66 -41.64
CA ASN A 347 15.67 7.82 -40.44
C ASN A 347 16.17 8.56 -39.20
N LYS A 348 16.74 9.75 -39.33
CA LYS A 348 17.24 10.55 -38.20
C LYS A 348 16.16 10.80 -37.14
N THR A 349 15.00 11.27 -37.57
CA THR A 349 13.88 11.57 -36.66
C THR A 349 13.35 10.30 -36.00
N ILE A 350 13.28 9.18 -36.74
CA ILE A 350 12.83 7.88 -36.24
C ILE A 350 13.82 7.34 -35.20
N ALA A 351 15.12 7.46 -35.48
CA ALA A 351 16.18 7.01 -34.59
C ALA A 351 16.19 7.79 -33.27
N ILE A 352 15.96 9.11 -33.30
CA ILE A 352 15.82 9.93 -32.09
C ILE A 352 14.53 9.53 -31.34
N GLY A 353 13.42 9.41 -32.07
CA GLY A 353 12.10 9.13 -31.51
C GLY A 353 11.44 10.35 -30.84
N LYS A 354 10.15 10.22 -30.50
CA LYS A 354 9.39 11.27 -29.82
C LYS A 354 10.06 11.61 -28.49
N LYS A 355 10.36 12.90 -28.24
CA LYS A 355 11.09 13.40 -27.06
C LYS A 355 12.46 12.73 -26.81
N GLY A 356 13.07 12.08 -27.81
CA GLY A 356 14.33 11.36 -27.61
C GLY A 356 14.20 10.01 -26.92
N ILE A 357 12.99 9.48 -26.76
CA ILE A 357 12.75 8.22 -26.02
C ILE A 357 13.49 7.04 -26.65
N ASN A 358 13.54 6.94 -27.98
CA ASN A 358 14.17 5.80 -28.64
C ASN A 358 15.69 5.80 -28.44
N ILE A 359 16.34 6.97 -28.61
CA ILE A 359 17.77 7.13 -28.38
C ILE A 359 18.13 6.94 -26.90
N GLU A 360 17.29 7.42 -25.97
CA GLU A 360 17.50 7.25 -24.53
C GLU A 360 17.44 5.77 -24.13
N LEU A 361 16.39 5.06 -24.54
CA LEU A 361 16.24 3.63 -24.29
C LEU A 361 17.41 2.84 -24.89
N ALA A 362 17.81 3.11 -26.14
CA ALA A 362 18.93 2.43 -26.78
C ALA A 362 20.28 2.72 -26.11
N SER A 363 20.50 3.97 -25.68
CA SER A 363 21.69 4.41 -24.95
C SER A 363 21.83 3.67 -23.63
N LYS A 364 20.76 3.67 -22.82
CA LYS A 364 20.71 2.96 -21.53
C LYS A 364 20.81 1.45 -21.69
N LEU A 365 20.12 0.87 -22.69
CA LEU A 365 20.16 -0.57 -22.99
C LEU A 365 21.59 -1.01 -23.31
N THR A 366 22.27 -0.33 -24.23
CA THR A 366 23.62 -0.70 -24.68
C THR A 366 24.76 -0.19 -23.78
N GLY A 367 24.46 0.73 -22.86
CA GLY A 367 25.46 1.36 -21.98
C GLY A 367 26.42 2.31 -22.71
N ASN A 368 26.04 2.84 -23.88
CA ASN A 368 26.88 3.75 -24.67
C ASN A 368 26.15 5.08 -24.91
N LYS A 369 26.89 6.19 -24.89
CA LYS A 369 26.35 7.50 -25.28
C LYS A 369 26.19 7.56 -26.78
N ILE A 370 24.95 7.50 -27.26
CA ILE A 370 24.63 7.47 -28.70
C ILE A 370 24.38 8.90 -29.19
N ASP A 371 25.10 9.29 -30.25
CA ASP A 371 24.85 10.51 -31.02
C ASP A 371 24.42 10.14 -32.44
N ILE A 372 23.24 10.62 -32.86
CA ILE A 372 22.70 10.34 -34.20
C ILE A 372 23.12 11.44 -35.16
N ILE A 373 23.79 11.06 -36.26
CA ILE A 373 24.27 11.97 -37.30
C ILE A 373 23.84 11.50 -38.69
N ASP A 374 23.69 12.47 -39.60
CA ASP A 374 23.43 12.17 -41.01
C ASP A 374 24.75 11.91 -41.75
N ILE A 375 24.65 11.25 -42.90
CA ILE A 375 25.80 10.89 -43.77
C ILE A 375 26.65 12.13 -44.12
N GLU A 376 26.02 13.25 -44.49
CA GLU A 376 26.71 14.51 -44.83
C GLU A 376 27.57 15.01 -43.66
N LYS A 377 27.02 14.97 -42.44
CA LYS A 377 27.70 15.42 -41.22
C LYS A 377 28.83 14.46 -40.82
N ALA A 378 28.68 13.16 -41.09
CA ALA A 378 29.73 12.18 -40.87
C ALA A 378 30.95 12.44 -41.76
N ILE A 379 30.72 12.80 -43.03
CA ILE A 379 31.78 13.18 -43.99
C ILE A 379 32.47 14.47 -43.55
N GLU A 380 31.70 15.51 -43.20
CA GLU A 380 32.23 16.79 -42.71
C GLU A 380 33.10 16.61 -41.46
N SER A 381 32.64 15.77 -40.53
CA SER A 381 33.34 15.49 -39.26
C SER A 381 34.46 14.45 -39.41
N LYS A 382 34.75 13.97 -40.62
CA LYS A 382 35.76 12.93 -40.92
C LYS A 382 35.61 11.66 -40.06
N ILE A 383 34.37 11.29 -39.72
CA ILE A 383 34.10 10.07 -38.95
C ILE A 383 34.18 8.89 -39.92
N PRO A 384 35.05 7.89 -39.68
CA PRO A 384 35.17 6.76 -40.59
C PRO A 384 33.92 5.88 -40.52
N PHE A 385 33.28 5.66 -41.67
CA PHE A 385 32.15 4.73 -41.78
C PHE A 385 32.24 3.92 -43.08
N LYS A 386 31.71 2.70 -43.03
CA LYS A 386 31.55 1.86 -44.21
C LYS A 386 30.34 2.39 -44.99
N GLU A 387 30.58 3.12 -46.08
CA GLU A 387 29.50 3.44 -47.01
C GLU A 387 28.85 2.13 -47.48
N PRO A 388 27.51 2.01 -47.43
CA PRO A 388 26.85 0.95 -48.15
C PRO A 388 27.23 1.13 -49.62
N THR A 389 27.75 0.09 -50.27
CA THR A 389 28.03 0.06 -51.70
C THR A 389 26.73 0.18 -52.49
N ILE A 390 26.14 1.37 -52.49
CA ILE A 390 25.09 1.75 -53.43
C ILE A 390 25.84 1.95 -54.73
N LYS A 391 25.70 0.99 -55.67
CA LYS A 391 26.19 1.14 -57.03
C LYS A 391 25.66 2.48 -57.57
N LYS A 392 26.53 3.50 -57.65
CA LYS A 392 26.26 4.85 -58.17
C LYS A 392 25.93 4.86 -59.68
N SER A 393 25.54 3.73 -60.28
CA SER A 393 25.45 3.58 -61.74
C SER A 393 24.04 3.70 -62.33
N THR A 394 23.01 4.10 -61.59
CA THR A 394 21.64 4.21 -62.14
C THR A 394 20.93 5.53 -61.93
N PHE A 395 21.53 6.51 -61.24
CA PHE A 395 20.88 7.82 -61.00
C PHE A 395 21.36 8.95 -61.92
N SER A 396 22.27 8.69 -62.88
CA SER A 396 22.72 9.72 -63.84
C SER A 396 22.07 9.63 -65.22
N SER A 397 21.04 8.81 -65.41
CA SER A 397 20.43 8.58 -66.74
C SER A 397 18.92 8.35 -66.67
N ILE A 398 18.20 9.22 -65.97
CA ILE A 398 16.80 9.48 -66.29
C ILE A 398 16.71 10.96 -66.62
N GLU A 399 16.79 11.20 -67.92
CA GLU A 399 16.59 12.45 -68.59
C GLU A 399 15.20 13.03 -68.27
N LYS A 400 15.18 14.36 -68.10
CA LYS A 400 14.12 15.33 -68.41
C LYS A 400 12.69 14.78 -68.55
N PRO A 401 11.69 15.31 -67.79
CA PRO A 401 10.31 15.06 -68.12
C PRO A 401 9.97 15.77 -69.45
N LEU A 402 9.89 14.99 -70.52
CA LEU A 402 9.14 15.31 -71.72
C LEU A 402 7.67 15.34 -71.34
N PHE A 403 7.09 16.50 -71.00
CA PHE A 403 5.70 16.86 -71.30
C PHE A 403 5.42 18.29 -70.83
N ASN A 404 5.34 19.20 -71.80
CA ASN A 404 4.62 20.47 -71.68
C ASN A 404 3.12 20.16 -71.83
N HIS A 405 2.26 20.58 -70.91
CA HIS A 405 0.88 20.94 -71.26
C HIS A 405 0.25 21.94 -70.28
N SER A 406 0.08 23.16 -70.82
CA SER A 406 -1.06 24.08 -70.70
C SER A 406 -2.07 23.91 -69.56
N LYS A 407 -2.24 25.00 -68.80
CA LYS A 407 -3.43 25.34 -68.01
C LYS A 407 -4.73 25.09 -68.78
N GLN A 408 -5.64 24.29 -68.21
CA GLN A 408 -7.08 24.45 -68.43
C GLN A 408 -7.87 24.13 -67.16
N ASN A 409 -8.72 25.09 -66.78
CA ASN A 409 -9.85 24.91 -65.88
C ASN A 409 -10.78 23.80 -66.38
N ARG A 410 -11.23 22.91 -65.48
CA ARG A 410 -12.62 22.40 -65.45
C ARG A 410 -12.86 21.52 -64.23
N SER A 411 -13.91 21.87 -63.48
CA SER A 411 -14.59 21.05 -62.50
C SER A 411 -15.16 19.79 -63.16
N LYS A 412 -15.07 18.63 -62.47
CA LYS A 412 -15.99 17.50 -62.68
C LYS A 412 -16.09 16.68 -61.38
N LYS A 413 -17.33 16.64 -60.86
CA LYS A 413 -17.82 15.71 -59.84
C LYS A 413 -17.58 14.26 -60.28
N SER A 414 -17.10 13.42 -59.37
CA SER A 414 -17.04 11.97 -59.54
C SER A 414 -18.45 11.36 -59.50
N LYS A 415 -18.74 10.46 -60.43
CA LYS A 415 -19.94 9.63 -60.47
C LYS A 415 -19.87 8.60 -59.33
N SER A 416 -20.87 8.57 -58.46
CA SER A 416 -21.11 7.48 -57.52
C SER A 416 -21.65 6.25 -58.26
N SER A 417 -21.19 5.08 -57.86
CA SER A 417 -21.63 3.77 -58.36
C SER A 417 -23.02 3.41 -57.82
N GLU A 418 -23.90 2.94 -58.69
CA GLU A 418 -25.32 2.61 -58.45
C GLU A 418 -25.56 1.30 -57.67
N TYR A 419 -24.77 0.99 -56.64
CA TYR A 419 -24.87 -0.29 -55.92
C TYR A 419 -25.84 -0.33 -54.73
N PHE A 420 -26.56 0.76 -54.43
CA PHE A 420 -27.43 0.84 -53.24
C PHE A 420 -28.85 1.38 -53.49
N LYS A 421 -29.38 1.28 -54.72
CA LYS A 421 -30.72 1.82 -55.03
C LYS A 421 -31.90 0.96 -54.58
N ASP A 422 -31.69 -0.30 -54.18
CA ASP A 422 -32.79 -1.24 -53.92
C ASP A 422 -32.94 -1.69 -52.45
N PHE A 423 -32.27 -1.01 -51.51
CA PHE A 423 -32.50 -1.24 -50.07
C PHE A 423 -33.15 0.00 -49.44
N SER A 424 -34.48 0.09 -49.51
CA SER A 424 -35.24 0.98 -48.63
C SER A 424 -35.63 0.19 -47.37
N ILE A 425 -34.78 0.24 -46.35
CA ILE A 425 -35.17 -0.14 -44.98
C ILE A 425 -36.07 0.98 -44.48
N SER A 426 -37.34 0.69 -44.19
CA SER A 426 -38.22 1.66 -43.56
C SER A 426 -37.80 1.83 -42.10
N MET A 427 -37.68 3.09 -41.67
CA MET A 427 -37.24 3.45 -40.32
C MET A 427 -38.29 3.09 -39.25
N GLU A 428 -39.51 2.66 -39.64
CA GLU A 428 -40.59 2.38 -38.69
C GLU A 428 -40.43 1.05 -37.94
N GLU A 429 -39.70 0.06 -38.48
CA GLU A 429 -39.39 -1.19 -37.74
C GLU A 429 -38.33 -0.96 -36.65
N PHE A 430 -37.35 -0.10 -36.92
CA PHE A 430 -36.27 0.20 -35.98
C PHE A 430 -36.76 0.93 -34.73
N ASP A 431 -37.69 1.89 -34.88
CA ASP A 431 -38.25 2.62 -33.74
C ASP A 431 -39.12 1.71 -32.84
N ARG A 432 -39.72 0.65 -33.41
CA ARG A 432 -40.50 -0.33 -32.66
C ARG A 432 -39.61 -1.26 -31.85
N ASP A 433 -38.53 -1.75 -32.45
CA ASP A 433 -37.54 -2.62 -31.80
C ASP A 433 -36.77 -1.86 -30.70
N VAL A 434 -36.48 -0.58 -30.91
CA VAL A 434 -35.84 0.28 -29.90
C VAL A 434 -36.79 0.57 -28.73
N MET A 435 -38.09 0.82 -28.98
CA MET A 435 -39.09 0.99 -27.92
C MET A 435 -39.33 -0.30 -27.12
N GLU A 436 -39.35 -1.46 -27.78
CA GLU A 436 -39.48 -2.77 -27.13
C GLU A 436 -38.25 -3.09 -26.26
N PHE A 437 -37.05 -2.71 -26.74
CA PHE A 437 -35.81 -2.80 -25.97
C PHE A 437 -35.84 -1.92 -24.72
N PHE A 438 -36.23 -0.64 -24.81
CA PHE A 438 -36.31 0.25 -23.64
C PHE A 438 -37.38 -0.19 -22.62
N ASN A 439 -38.49 -0.79 -23.06
CA ASN A 439 -39.50 -1.36 -22.17
C ASN A 439 -39.01 -2.66 -21.50
N SER A 440 -38.19 -3.46 -22.17
CA SER A 440 -37.55 -4.64 -21.57
C SER A 440 -36.52 -4.24 -20.49
N VAL A 441 -35.75 -3.18 -20.72
CA VAL A 441 -34.75 -2.68 -19.74
C VAL A 441 -35.43 -2.08 -18.51
N ASN A 442 -36.52 -1.33 -18.67
CA ASN A 442 -37.27 -0.77 -17.54
C ASN A 442 -38.03 -1.82 -16.71
N SER A 443 -38.44 -2.94 -17.31
CA SER A 443 -39.04 -4.06 -16.57
C SER A 443 -38.01 -4.92 -15.83
N LEU A 444 -36.78 -5.03 -16.36
CA LEU A 444 -35.63 -5.63 -15.68
C LEU A 444 -35.17 -4.80 -14.47
N ASP A 445 -35.14 -3.47 -14.58
CA ASP A 445 -34.74 -2.60 -13.46
C ASP A 445 -35.74 -2.62 -12.29
N ASN A 446 -37.03 -2.88 -12.55
CA ASN A 446 -38.03 -3.07 -11.48
C ASN A 446 -37.95 -4.48 -10.87
N GLN A 447 -37.62 -5.51 -11.64
CA GLN A 447 -37.36 -6.87 -11.11
C GLN A 447 -36.05 -6.95 -10.32
N ILE A 448 -35.02 -6.18 -10.68
CA ILE A 448 -33.78 -6.08 -9.92
C ILE A 448 -34.02 -5.33 -8.60
N LYS A 449 -34.88 -4.30 -8.57
CA LYS A 449 -35.23 -3.60 -7.32
C LYS A 449 -36.06 -4.44 -6.35
N GLU A 450 -36.91 -5.34 -6.83
CA GLU A 450 -37.62 -6.30 -5.95
C GLU A 450 -36.72 -7.46 -5.48
N ASN A 451 -35.84 -8.00 -6.35
CA ASN A 451 -34.94 -9.11 -5.98
C ASN A 451 -33.74 -8.70 -5.09
N VAL A 452 -33.36 -7.43 -5.07
CA VAL A 452 -32.32 -6.88 -4.15
C VAL A 452 -32.84 -6.75 -2.71
N VAL A 453 -34.17 -6.77 -2.50
CA VAL A 453 -34.78 -6.75 -1.16
C VAL A 453 -34.89 -8.15 -0.55
N GLU A 454 -35.00 -9.21 -1.36
CA GLU A 454 -35.07 -10.59 -0.86
C GLU A 454 -33.70 -11.28 -0.73
N THR A 455 -32.73 -11.01 -1.60
CA THR A 455 -31.39 -11.65 -1.50
C THR A 455 -30.47 -11.06 -0.42
N LYS A 456 -30.84 -9.93 0.20
CA LYS A 456 -30.13 -9.38 1.38
C LYS A 456 -30.46 -10.09 2.70
N LYS A 457 -31.38 -11.08 2.71
CA LYS A 457 -31.76 -11.83 3.92
C LYS A 457 -31.08 -13.19 4.09
N GLU A 458 -30.45 -13.78 3.07
CA GLU A 458 -29.94 -15.16 3.16
C GLU A 458 -28.41 -15.31 3.18
N GLU A 459 -27.62 -14.28 2.84
CA GLU A 459 -26.14 -14.35 2.96
C GLU A 459 -25.58 -13.78 4.27
N LYS A 460 -26.42 -13.20 5.14
CA LYS A 460 -26.00 -12.77 6.49
C LYS A 460 -26.00 -13.91 7.53
N SER A 461 -26.67 -15.03 7.28
CA SER A 461 -26.94 -16.05 8.29
C SER A 461 -25.84 -17.11 8.49
N LYS A 462 -24.76 -17.11 7.69
CA LYS A 462 -23.65 -18.07 7.86
C LYS A 462 -22.39 -17.49 8.48
N ASN A 463 -22.07 -16.22 8.23
CA ASN A 463 -20.95 -15.55 8.91
C ASN A 463 -21.35 -14.92 10.25
N GLN A 464 -22.64 -14.63 10.47
CA GLN A 464 -23.11 -14.23 11.79
C GLN A 464 -22.96 -15.35 12.81
N ASN A 465 -23.10 -16.64 12.47
CA ASN A 465 -23.08 -17.72 13.47
C ASN A 465 -21.69 -18.00 14.09
N VAL A 466 -20.59 -17.51 13.49
CA VAL A 466 -19.26 -17.64 14.09
C VAL A 466 -18.95 -16.42 14.94
N THR A 467 -19.21 -15.20 14.46
CA THR A 467 -19.02 -13.98 15.26
C THR A 467 -20.01 -13.89 16.42
N SER A 468 -21.28 -14.25 16.22
CA SER A 468 -22.28 -14.29 17.30
C SER A 468 -22.00 -15.36 18.35
N ASN A 469 -21.35 -16.48 18.02
CA ASN A 469 -20.90 -17.44 19.02
C ASN A 469 -19.70 -16.92 19.83
N PHE A 470 -18.88 -16.04 19.25
CA PHE A 470 -17.74 -15.40 19.91
C PHE A 470 -18.19 -14.20 20.75
N ASP A 471 -19.10 -13.38 20.23
CA ASP A 471 -19.76 -12.29 20.92
C ASP A 471 -20.66 -12.85 22.03
N GLU A 472 -21.35 -13.98 21.83
CA GLU A 472 -22.06 -14.67 22.92
C GLU A 472 -21.08 -15.21 23.97
N LEU A 473 -19.90 -15.72 23.60
CA LEU A 473 -18.89 -16.16 24.57
C LEU A 473 -18.32 -14.98 25.36
N PHE A 474 -18.07 -13.83 24.70
CA PHE A 474 -17.61 -12.60 25.34
C PHE A 474 -18.70 -11.96 26.21
N ASN A 475 -19.92 -11.83 25.71
CA ASN A 475 -21.07 -11.32 26.47
C ASN A 475 -21.46 -12.26 27.60
N GLN A 476 -21.28 -13.58 27.47
CA GLN A 476 -21.52 -14.55 28.54
C GLN A 476 -20.43 -14.50 29.62
N VAL A 477 -19.19 -14.16 29.22
CA VAL A 477 -18.11 -13.82 30.17
C VAL A 477 -18.41 -12.49 30.86
N GLU A 478 -18.85 -11.46 30.14
CA GLU A 478 -19.25 -10.15 30.68
C GLU A 478 -20.48 -10.24 31.62
N ASP A 479 -21.48 -11.05 31.26
CA ASP A 479 -22.69 -11.29 32.06
C ASP A 479 -22.43 -12.15 33.31
N GLU A 480 -21.48 -13.10 33.26
CA GLU A 480 -21.03 -13.82 34.46
C GLU A 480 -20.25 -12.89 35.41
N LEU A 481 -19.47 -11.95 34.86
CA LEU A 481 -18.63 -11.01 35.60
C LEU A 481 -19.42 -9.86 36.27
N THR A 482 -20.52 -9.40 35.68
CA THR A 482 -21.38 -8.34 36.26
C THR A 482 -22.20 -8.78 37.49
N SER A 483 -22.22 -10.08 37.80
CA SER A 483 -23.06 -10.65 38.87
C SER A 483 -22.40 -10.65 40.28
N THR A 484 -21.12 -10.28 40.39
CA THR A 484 -20.38 -10.22 41.67
C THR A 484 -19.86 -8.82 41.97
N ASN A 485 -20.44 -8.21 42.99
CA ASN A 485 -20.25 -6.81 43.35
C ASN A 485 -19.06 -6.65 44.33
N VAL A 486 -17.81 -6.57 43.84
CA VAL A 486 -16.62 -6.04 44.57
C VAL A 486 -15.49 -5.56 43.61
N ASN A 487 -15.09 -4.28 43.76
CA ASN A 487 -14.00 -3.48 43.11
C ASN A 487 -13.96 -3.27 41.58
N ASN A 488 -14.01 -2.00 41.20
CA ASN A 488 -14.09 -1.51 39.81
C ASN A 488 -12.73 -1.38 39.09
N ASP A 489 -11.60 -1.06 39.74
CA ASP A 489 -10.42 -0.56 38.99
C ASP A 489 -9.54 -1.60 38.26
N LEU A 490 -9.59 -2.88 38.64
CA LEU A 490 -8.93 -3.97 37.89
C LEU A 490 -9.87 -4.55 36.83
N TYR A 491 -11.15 -4.61 37.18
CA TYR A 491 -12.23 -4.93 36.25
C TYR A 491 -12.27 -3.94 35.09
N ASP A 492 -12.16 -2.64 35.37
CA ASP A 492 -12.06 -1.56 34.38
C ASP A 492 -10.78 -1.69 33.54
N PHE A 493 -9.65 -2.14 34.10
CA PHE A 493 -8.41 -2.32 33.31
C PHE A 493 -8.48 -3.52 32.37
N VAL A 494 -9.03 -4.64 32.83
CA VAL A 494 -9.26 -5.84 32.01
C VAL A 494 -10.34 -5.61 30.97
N ASN A 495 -11.38 -4.84 31.29
CA ASN A 495 -12.40 -4.42 30.35
C ASN A 495 -11.89 -3.37 29.36
N ASP A 496 -11.10 -2.37 29.79
CA ASP A 496 -10.43 -1.43 28.89
C ASP A 496 -9.51 -2.16 27.90
N LEU A 497 -8.84 -3.24 28.36
CA LEU A 497 -8.06 -4.15 27.54
C LEU A 497 -8.90 -4.85 26.47
N ASN A 498 -10.13 -5.25 26.80
CA ASN A 498 -11.07 -5.90 25.88
C ASN A 498 -11.75 -4.88 24.94
N ASP A 499 -12.29 -3.77 25.47
CA ASP A 499 -13.03 -2.74 24.73
C ASP A 499 -12.15 -1.96 23.74
N SER A 500 -10.88 -1.71 24.09
CA SER A 500 -9.93 -0.99 23.23
C SER A 500 -9.43 -1.82 22.03
N PHE A 501 -9.82 -3.09 21.95
CA PHE A 501 -9.40 -4.04 20.91
C PHE A 501 -10.46 -4.31 19.85
N ASP A 502 -11.67 -3.79 20.00
CA ASP A 502 -12.77 -3.91 19.04
C ASP A 502 -12.60 -3.02 17.78
N ILE A 503 -11.40 -2.47 17.60
CA ILE A 503 -11.01 -1.72 16.42
C ILE A 503 -10.49 -2.74 15.42
N ASN A 504 -11.28 -3.03 14.39
CA ASN A 504 -10.76 -3.51 13.12
C ASN A 504 -9.55 -2.63 12.75
N PHE A 505 -8.35 -3.20 12.87
CA PHE A 505 -7.04 -2.57 12.64
C PHE A 505 -6.84 -2.01 11.22
N ALA A 506 -7.89 -1.97 10.41
CA ALA A 506 -7.90 -1.54 9.03
C ALA A 506 -8.36 -0.08 8.81
N ASP A 507 -9.03 0.57 9.78
CA ASP A 507 -9.65 1.88 9.56
C ASP A 507 -9.43 2.87 10.73
N GLU A 508 -8.18 3.19 11.06
CA GLU A 508 -7.87 4.42 11.82
C GLU A 508 -6.73 5.18 11.15
N THR A 509 -7.09 6.02 10.19
CA THR A 509 -6.27 7.16 9.77
C THR A 509 -7.10 8.42 9.90
N GLU A 510 -7.41 8.83 11.14
CA GLU A 510 -7.66 10.25 11.42
C GLU A 510 -6.35 10.89 11.86
N PHE A 511 -5.83 11.75 11.00
CA PHE A 511 -4.65 12.57 11.23
C PHE A 511 -5.04 13.76 12.12
N GLU A 512 -4.57 13.81 13.35
CA GLU A 512 -4.43 15.08 14.09
C GLU A 512 -2.96 15.50 14.07
N GLU A 513 -2.66 16.52 13.27
CA GLU A 513 -1.35 17.15 13.18
C GLU A 513 -1.24 18.20 14.29
N TYR A 514 -0.48 17.93 15.34
CA TYR A 514 -0.10 18.94 16.32
C TYR A 514 1.01 19.83 15.75
N VAL A 515 0.67 21.07 15.41
CA VAL A 515 1.65 22.13 15.13
C VAL A 515 2.07 22.74 16.47
N GLU A 516 3.34 22.56 16.84
CA GLU A 516 3.99 23.35 17.89
C GLU A 516 4.27 24.76 17.36
N ASP A 517 3.69 25.78 17.99
CA ASP A 517 4.07 27.18 17.78
C ASP A 517 4.52 27.80 19.11
N ASP A 518 5.81 28.12 19.15
CA ASP A 518 6.52 28.73 20.25
C ASP A 518 6.24 30.25 20.24
N SER A 519 5.48 30.80 21.20
CA SER A 519 5.72 32.17 21.68
C SER A 519 4.97 32.52 22.98
N ASN A 520 5.67 33.30 23.78
CA ASN A 520 5.47 33.60 25.19
C ASN A 520 4.69 34.92 25.37
N LYS A 521 3.59 34.96 26.16
CA LYS A 521 3.23 36.08 27.09
C LYS A 521 1.93 35.89 27.90
N LYS A 522 2.07 36.20 29.19
CA LYS A 522 1.10 36.29 30.31
C LYS A 522 -0.26 36.94 30.00
N THR A 523 -1.37 36.41 30.56
CA THR A 523 -2.16 36.97 31.70
C THR A 523 -3.38 36.11 32.08
N LYS A 524 -3.78 36.16 33.37
CA LYS A 524 -4.89 35.44 34.05
C LYS A 524 -6.30 35.88 33.58
N SER A 525 -7.27 34.96 33.50
CA SER A 525 -8.50 34.95 34.36
C SER A 525 -9.61 33.96 33.90
N THR A 526 -10.18 33.24 34.87
CA THR A 526 -11.61 32.83 35.09
C THR A 526 -12.39 31.96 34.09
N LYS A 527 -12.97 30.88 34.66
CA LYS A 527 -14.00 29.96 34.15
C LYS A 527 -15.23 30.66 33.57
N THR A 528 -15.76 30.18 32.43
CA THR A 528 -17.21 29.94 32.22
C THR A 528 -17.44 29.04 31.00
N GLU A 529 -18.26 27.99 31.15
CA GLU A 529 -18.81 27.17 30.06
C GLU A 529 -19.77 28.00 29.19
N VAL A 530 -19.53 28.07 27.88
CA VAL A 530 -20.53 28.55 26.90
C VAL A 530 -20.43 27.77 25.58
N ASN A 531 -21.56 27.14 25.24
CA ASN A 531 -22.05 26.50 24.00
C ASN A 531 -21.18 26.51 22.71
N LYS A 532 -20.88 25.28 22.23
CA LYS A 532 -20.26 24.95 20.92
C LYS A 532 -21.10 25.33 19.67
N LYS A 533 -22.31 25.87 19.80
CA LYS A 533 -23.18 26.23 18.65
C LYS A 533 -22.95 27.64 18.09
N ASP A 534 -22.44 28.58 18.89
CA ASP A 534 -22.28 29.99 18.45
C ASP A 534 -20.96 30.25 17.71
N LYS A 535 -19.96 29.36 17.86
CA LYS A 535 -18.67 29.48 17.14
C LYS A 535 -18.81 29.23 15.64
N VAL A 536 -19.64 28.26 15.24
CA VAL A 536 -19.85 27.90 13.84
C VAL A 536 -20.50 29.05 13.05
N ILE A 537 -21.47 29.76 13.64
CA ILE A 537 -22.17 30.87 12.98
C ILE A 537 -21.26 32.12 12.82
N SER A 538 -20.25 32.28 13.67
CA SER A 538 -19.28 33.39 13.58
C SER A 538 -18.20 33.20 12.51
N GLU A 539 -17.90 31.95 12.14
CA GLU A 539 -16.99 31.61 11.03
C GLU A 539 -17.66 31.73 9.66
N TYR A 540 -18.96 31.38 9.56
CA TYR A 540 -19.73 31.57 8.32
C TYR A 540 -19.95 33.05 7.94
N LYS A 541 -19.90 33.98 8.90
CA LYS A 541 -19.95 35.43 8.61
C LYS A 541 -18.61 36.06 8.21
N LYS A 542 -17.49 35.31 8.26
CA LYS A 542 -16.18 35.78 7.79
C LYS A 542 -15.85 35.39 6.35
N ILE A 543 -16.73 34.66 5.67
CA ILE A 543 -16.61 34.30 4.24
C ILE A 543 -17.51 35.21 3.38
N LYS A 544 -17.60 36.51 3.71
CA LYS A 544 -18.28 37.51 2.85
C LYS A 544 -17.51 38.80 2.58
N ASP A 545 -16.26 38.91 3.03
CA ASP A 545 -15.38 40.04 2.69
C ASP A 545 -14.08 39.54 2.06
N PHE A 546 -14.15 39.00 0.85
CA PHE A 546 -12.96 38.91 0.00
C PHE A 546 -12.78 40.26 -0.70
N LYS A 547 -11.79 41.03 -0.26
CA LYS A 547 -11.21 42.10 -1.06
C LYS A 547 -10.56 41.46 -2.29
N VAL A 548 -10.98 41.92 -3.46
CA VAL A 548 -10.44 41.55 -4.77
C VAL A 548 -8.98 41.97 -4.83
N ASP A 549 -8.06 41.01 -4.76
CA ASP A 549 -6.65 41.22 -5.06
C ASP A 549 -6.44 41.35 -6.58
N SER A 550 -5.55 42.27 -6.91
CA SER A 550 -5.29 42.87 -8.23
C SER A 550 -4.60 41.95 -9.27
N ASP A 551 -4.85 40.64 -9.24
CA ASP A 551 -4.13 39.68 -10.09
C ASP A 551 -4.91 39.23 -11.34
N LEU A 552 -6.19 39.59 -11.47
CA LEU A 552 -6.99 39.28 -12.67
C LEU A 552 -6.89 40.31 -13.81
N ALA A 553 -6.28 41.48 -13.58
CA ALA A 553 -6.13 42.51 -14.62
C ALA A 553 -5.12 42.12 -15.72
N ASN A 554 -4.30 41.08 -15.53
CA ASN A 554 -3.32 40.62 -16.51
C ASN A 554 -3.87 39.71 -17.62
N TYR A 555 -5.16 39.32 -17.56
CA TYR A 555 -5.77 38.42 -18.55
C TYR A 555 -6.83 39.07 -19.45
N GLY A 556 -6.99 40.40 -19.40
CA GLY A 556 -7.76 41.14 -20.42
C GLY A 556 -9.27 40.86 -20.46
N LEU A 557 -9.86 40.45 -19.34
CA LEU A 557 -11.31 40.33 -19.19
C LEU A 557 -11.83 41.58 -18.48
N ASP A 558 -12.19 42.59 -19.28
CA ASP A 558 -12.89 43.76 -18.79
C ASP A 558 -14.35 43.43 -18.45
N SER A 559 -14.80 44.03 -17.37
CA SER A 559 -16.12 43.96 -16.75
C SER A 559 -17.28 44.15 -17.74
N ASN A 560 -18.13 43.12 -17.88
CA ASN A 560 -19.59 43.20 -18.09
C ASN A 560 -20.16 41.78 -18.30
N LEU A 561 -20.20 40.98 -17.24
CA LEU A 561 -21.10 39.82 -17.18
C LEU A 561 -22.27 40.20 -16.28
N ASP A 562 -23.43 40.38 -16.89
CA ASP A 562 -24.71 40.55 -16.21
C ASP A 562 -25.20 39.16 -15.76
N LEU A 563 -25.35 38.97 -14.45
CA LEU A 563 -25.76 37.71 -13.81
C LEU A 563 -27.15 37.83 -13.18
N SER A 564 -27.94 38.81 -13.59
CA SER A 564 -29.30 39.03 -13.09
C SER A 564 -30.29 37.91 -13.41
N ASP A 565 -29.96 37.01 -14.33
CA ASP A 565 -30.81 35.86 -14.72
C ASP A 565 -30.59 34.59 -13.87
N LEU A 566 -29.70 34.62 -12.86
CA LEU A 566 -29.33 33.42 -12.07
C LEU A 566 -29.93 33.37 -10.66
N GLU A 567 -30.72 34.38 -10.25
CA GLU A 567 -31.29 34.46 -8.89
C GLU A 567 -32.70 33.84 -8.74
N ASP A 568 -33.39 33.47 -9.82
CA ASP A 568 -34.82 33.09 -9.74
C ASP A 568 -35.13 31.58 -9.62
N GLU A 569 -34.14 30.69 -9.48
CA GLU A 569 -34.38 29.23 -9.41
C GLU A 569 -34.10 28.55 -8.06
N TRP A 570 -33.84 29.31 -6.99
CA TRP A 570 -33.49 28.71 -5.68
C TRP A 570 -34.55 28.85 -4.58
N ASP A 571 -35.76 29.28 -4.92
CA ASP A 571 -36.92 29.22 -4.02
C ASP A 571 -38.11 28.53 -4.71
N ASN A 572 -38.07 27.19 -4.76
CA ASN A 572 -39.27 26.32 -4.75
C ASN A 572 -38.96 24.92 -4.22
#